data_AF-A0A957SRE9-F1
#
_entry.id   AF-A0A957SRE9-F1
#
_cell.length_a   1.000
_cell.length_b   1.000
_cell.length_c   1.000
_cell.angle_alpha   90.00
_cell.angle_beta   90.00
_cell.angle_gamma   90.00
#
_symmetry.space_group_name_H-M   'P 1'
#
loop_
_entity.id
_entity.type
_entity.pdbx_description
1 polymer ?
#
loop_
_entity_poly.entity_id
_entity_poly.type
_entity_poly.pdbx_seq_one_letter_code
_entity_poly.pdbx_strand_id
1 'polypeptide(L)'
;MAEMILPGTYIEVRAEGLITPERVTVNNVGVVGTAAKGPIDITTTGSTTTVVGVPTLVSSYGEARAIFGDYDAWVDGASDELTLVRALELAFAHGATTVWATRVASAAAAKASYLVSSASGDCIALTAKTEGSWGNDLKINIFDAQANAFVEDEVHSGPTVTLANTEIVKSARNRILLATDADGLTRPMQLLYADDSPGAPTSAQVVVDRNTGALTFGATVGAADTVTASYLVAAADSVKVTLKLGAQEEVYTVVSGADLANDIKDNSQWVNAQAQANSAELPTKSASATEFAAFGTGSNTPGANGEINADYKIGLDALLNEDAHIIVAAGQDDSFGDEMDAHCQVASSDAYRRERIGVVGSALGATLDQLRGHNLA
;
A
#
# COMPACT_ATOMS: atom_id res chain seq x y z
N MET A 1 52.54 -18.37 -8.25
CA MET A 1 53.86 -18.91 -7.91
C MET A 1 54.72 -18.71 -9.14
N ALA A 2 55.75 -17.86 -9.09
CA ALA A 2 56.58 -17.60 -10.26
C ALA A 2 57.55 -18.78 -10.45
N GLU A 3 57.55 -19.39 -11.63
CA GLU A 3 58.41 -20.53 -11.93
C GLU A 3 59.46 -20.10 -12.97
N MET A 4 60.74 -20.32 -12.65
CA MET A 4 61.88 -19.91 -13.48
C MET A 4 62.23 -21.06 -14.44
N ILE A 5 61.81 -20.94 -15.70
CA ILE A 5 62.04 -21.97 -16.74
C ILE A 5 63.35 -21.70 -17.52
N LEU A 6 63.80 -20.44 -17.64
CA LEU A 6 65.06 -20.05 -18.32
C LEU A 6 65.76 -18.87 -17.62
N PRO A 7 67.11 -18.78 -17.62
CA PRO A 7 67.83 -17.70 -16.96
C PRO A 7 67.49 -16.33 -17.57
N GLY A 8 67.03 -15.39 -16.74
CA GLY A 8 66.78 -13.99 -17.14
C GLY A 8 65.35 -13.65 -17.56
N THR A 9 64.40 -14.59 -17.49
CA THR A 9 62.97 -14.29 -17.75
C THR A 9 62.09 -14.83 -16.63
N TYR A 10 61.25 -13.96 -16.07
CA TYR A 10 60.26 -14.31 -15.04
C TYR A 10 58.86 -14.33 -15.66
N ILE A 11 58.13 -15.42 -15.49
CA ILE A 11 56.70 -15.52 -15.87
C ILE A 11 55.92 -15.71 -14.57
N GLU A 12 55.01 -14.78 -14.28
CA GLU A 12 54.05 -14.90 -13.19
C GLU A 12 52.69 -15.25 -13.81
N VAL A 13 52.26 -16.51 -13.67
CA VAL A 13 50.88 -16.89 -13.97
C VAL A 13 50.04 -16.55 -12.74
N ARG A 14 49.26 -15.48 -12.85
CA ARG A 14 48.18 -15.21 -11.90
C ARG A 14 46.97 -16.00 -12.34
N ALA A 15 46.32 -16.69 -11.40
CA ALA A 15 44.97 -17.18 -11.66
C ALA A 15 44.08 -15.94 -11.76
N GLU A 16 43.84 -15.46 -12.98
CA GLU A 16 42.62 -14.72 -13.23
C GLU A 16 41.51 -15.71 -12.94
N GLY A 17 40.87 -15.56 -11.77
CA GLY A 17 39.73 -16.41 -11.41
C GLY A 17 38.81 -16.47 -12.62
N LEU A 18 38.35 -17.68 -12.98
CA LEU A 18 37.45 -17.90 -14.10
C LEU A 18 36.43 -16.76 -14.11
N ILE A 19 36.55 -15.83 -15.06
CA ILE A 19 35.59 -14.76 -15.26
C ILE A 19 34.36 -15.51 -15.73
N THR A 20 33.55 -15.94 -14.77
CA THR A 20 32.24 -16.47 -15.04
C THR A 20 31.53 -15.27 -15.64
N PRO A 21 31.15 -15.30 -16.93
CA PRO A 21 30.38 -14.20 -17.48
C PRO A 21 29.22 -13.96 -16.53
N GLU A 22 28.98 -12.70 -16.21
CA GLU A 22 27.81 -12.33 -15.41
C GLU A 22 26.58 -12.99 -16.04
N ARG A 23 25.65 -13.47 -15.21
CA ARG A 23 24.46 -14.16 -15.70
C ARG A 23 23.76 -13.22 -16.69
N VAL A 24 23.79 -13.57 -17.98
CA VAL A 24 23.02 -12.87 -18.99
C VAL A 24 21.56 -13.22 -18.71
N THR A 25 20.80 -12.24 -18.21
CA THR A 25 19.35 -12.37 -18.14
C THR A 25 18.83 -12.40 -19.57
N VAL A 26 17.90 -13.30 -19.87
CA VAL A 26 17.31 -13.44 -21.20
C VAL A 26 15.79 -13.43 -21.06
N ASN A 27 15.09 -12.92 -22.08
CA ASN A 27 13.63 -12.95 -22.18
C ASN A 27 12.86 -12.11 -21.14
N ASN A 28 13.51 -11.14 -20.49
CA ASN A 28 12.79 -10.17 -19.68
C ASN A 28 12.14 -9.11 -20.57
N VAL A 29 10.83 -8.92 -20.40
CA VAL A 29 10.03 -7.93 -21.13
C VAL A 29 9.73 -6.75 -20.20
N GLY A 30 9.82 -5.53 -20.68
CA GLY A 30 9.32 -4.33 -20.02
C GLY A 30 8.03 -3.89 -20.71
N VAL A 31 6.95 -3.69 -19.96
CA VAL A 31 5.66 -3.24 -20.50
C VAL A 31 5.21 -2.00 -19.75
N VAL A 32 4.98 -0.93 -20.50
CA VAL A 32 4.44 0.34 -19.99
C VAL A 32 3.01 0.50 -20.47
N GLY A 33 2.08 0.84 -19.59
CA GLY A 33 0.69 1.10 -19.97
C GLY A 33 -0.20 1.58 -18.84
N THR A 34 -1.45 1.89 -19.18
CA THR A 34 -2.48 2.32 -18.23
C THR A 34 -3.15 1.13 -17.54
N ALA A 35 -3.52 1.27 -16.26
CA ALA A 35 -4.13 0.18 -15.49
C ALA A 35 -5.14 0.69 -14.43
N ALA A 36 -6.04 -0.21 -14.02
CA ALA A 36 -7.12 0.07 -13.08
C ALA A 36 -6.65 0.27 -11.63
N LYS A 37 -5.50 -0.31 -11.28
CA LYS A 37 -4.84 -0.18 -9.97
C LYS A 37 -3.35 -0.45 -10.09
N GLY A 38 -2.64 -0.40 -8.97
CA GLY A 38 -1.22 -0.73 -8.89
C GLY A 38 -0.34 0.47 -8.57
N PRO A 39 0.95 0.24 -8.27
CA PRO A 39 1.82 1.25 -7.71
C PRO A 39 2.17 2.34 -8.72
N ILE A 40 1.99 3.58 -8.29
CA ILE A 40 2.50 4.80 -8.94
C ILE A 40 2.98 5.72 -7.82
N ASP A 41 4.07 6.46 -8.07
CA ASP A 41 4.57 7.46 -7.16
C ASP A 41 4.12 8.84 -7.62
N ILE A 42 3.19 9.44 -6.88
CA ILE A 42 2.70 10.80 -7.12
C ILE A 42 3.39 11.76 -6.16
N THR A 43 4.22 12.65 -6.70
CA THR A 43 4.88 13.71 -5.92
C THR A 43 4.41 15.07 -6.41
N THR A 44 3.86 15.88 -5.51
CA THR A 44 3.48 17.27 -5.79
C THR A 44 4.48 18.22 -5.17
N THR A 45 5.18 19.01 -5.99
CA THR A 45 6.09 20.07 -5.52
C THR A 45 5.58 21.41 -6.03
N GLY A 46 5.06 22.24 -5.11
CA GLY A 46 4.42 23.50 -5.47
C GLY A 46 3.16 23.25 -6.31
N SER A 47 3.13 23.77 -7.54
CA SER A 47 2.01 23.60 -8.47
C SER A 47 2.22 22.49 -9.50
N THR A 48 3.37 21.80 -9.46
CA THR A 48 3.71 20.72 -10.40
C THR A 48 3.49 19.38 -9.73
N THR A 49 2.67 18.54 -10.35
CA THR A 49 2.46 17.14 -9.94
C THR A 49 3.19 16.24 -10.93
N THR A 50 4.13 15.46 -10.43
CA THR A 50 4.85 14.45 -11.21
C THR A 50 4.32 13.07 -10.81
N VAL A 51 3.91 12.29 -11.80
CA VAL A 51 3.43 10.91 -11.62
C VAL A 51 4.44 9.97 -12.25
N VAL A 52 5.08 9.14 -11.44
CA VAL A 52 6.11 8.19 -11.87
C VAL A 52 5.58 6.77 -11.73
N GLY A 53 5.69 5.99 -12.79
CA GLY A 53 5.38 4.56 -12.74
C GLY A 53 6.45 3.80 -11.95
N VAL A 54 6.02 2.86 -11.10
CA VAL A 54 6.94 2.00 -10.35
C VAL A 54 7.07 0.65 -11.08
N PRO A 55 8.25 0.33 -11.65
CA PRO A 55 8.46 -0.96 -12.29
C PRO A 55 8.25 -2.09 -11.30
N THR A 56 7.31 -2.99 -11.61
CA THR A 56 6.97 -4.11 -10.76
C THR A 56 7.22 -5.40 -11.52
N LEU A 57 8.07 -6.26 -10.96
CA LEU A 57 8.34 -7.58 -11.52
C LEU A 57 7.11 -8.47 -11.33
N VAL A 58 6.61 -9.02 -12.42
CA VAL A 58 5.52 -9.99 -12.42
C VAL A 58 5.94 -11.25 -13.20
N SER A 59 5.55 -12.40 -12.66
CA SER A 59 5.94 -13.72 -13.16
C SER A 59 4.77 -14.50 -13.77
N SER A 60 3.54 -14.01 -13.61
CA SER A 60 2.34 -14.61 -14.17
C SER A 60 1.23 -13.61 -14.43
N TYR A 61 0.30 -13.97 -15.32
CA TYR A 61 -0.90 -13.15 -15.58
C TYR A 61 -1.82 -13.03 -14.35
N GLY A 62 -1.93 -14.08 -13.54
CA GLY A 62 -2.72 -14.04 -12.30
C GLY A 62 -2.17 -13.02 -11.29
N GLU A 63 -0.85 -12.97 -11.14
CA GLU A 63 -0.15 -11.97 -10.32
C GLU A 63 -0.34 -10.55 -10.90
N ALA A 64 -0.20 -10.39 -12.22
CA ALA A 64 -0.40 -9.11 -12.88
C ALA A 64 -1.81 -8.54 -12.62
N ARG A 65 -2.86 -9.37 -12.73
CA ARG A 65 -4.24 -8.95 -12.38
C ARG A 65 -4.40 -8.63 -10.90
N ALA A 66 -3.75 -9.40 -10.02
CA ALA A 66 -3.79 -9.15 -8.59
C ALA A 66 -3.16 -7.80 -8.22
N ILE A 67 -2.13 -7.35 -8.94
CA ILE A 67 -1.43 -6.08 -8.69
C ILE A 67 -2.06 -4.91 -9.44
N PHE A 68 -2.38 -5.07 -10.72
CA PHE A 68 -2.79 -3.98 -11.64
C PHE A 68 -4.29 -3.94 -11.97
N GLY A 69 -5.03 -4.96 -11.55
CA GLY A 69 -6.49 -5.02 -11.70
C GLY A 69 -6.92 -5.67 -13.01
N ASP A 70 -8.23 -5.68 -13.25
CA ASP A 70 -8.81 -6.12 -14.50
C ASP A 70 -8.79 -4.94 -15.51
N TYR A 71 -8.67 -5.26 -16.79
CA TYR A 71 -8.81 -4.28 -17.87
C TYR A 71 -10.27 -4.18 -18.32
N ASP A 72 -10.58 -3.14 -19.08
CA ASP A 72 -11.91 -2.85 -19.64
C ASP A 72 -12.19 -3.56 -20.98
N ALA A 73 -13.45 -3.54 -21.42
CA ALA A 73 -13.77 -4.02 -22.76
C ALA A 73 -13.09 -3.13 -23.82
N TRP A 74 -12.43 -3.75 -24.80
CA TRP A 74 -11.89 -3.01 -25.95
C TRP A 74 -13.02 -2.46 -26.82
N VAL A 75 -12.97 -1.17 -27.15
CA VAL A 75 -13.98 -0.51 -27.99
C VAL A 75 -13.37 -0.12 -29.33
N ASP A 76 -12.43 0.82 -29.32
CA ASP A 76 -11.85 1.41 -30.54
C ASP A 76 -10.40 1.90 -30.37
N GLY A 77 -9.80 1.75 -29.19
CA GLY A 77 -8.45 2.24 -28.91
C GLY A 77 -8.34 3.75 -28.77
N ALA A 78 -9.48 4.46 -28.76
CA ALA A 78 -9.59 5.90 -28.56
C ALA A 78 -10.56 6.23 -27.41
N SER A 79 -11.09 5.22 -26.71
CA SER A 79 -12.05 5.33 -25.62
C SER A 79 -11.36 5.23 -24.26
N ASP A 80 -10.09 5.64 -24.21
CA ASP A 80 -9.23 5.63 -23.02
C ASP A 80 -9.06 4.23 -22.40
N GLU A 81 -8.97 3.19 -23.24
CA GLU A 81 -8.92 1.82 -22.76
C GLU A 81 -7.67 1.52 -21.91
N LEU A 82 -7.83 0.64 -20.92
CA LEU A 82 -6.73 0.18 -20.08
C LEU A 82 -5.85 -0.84 -20.80
N THR A 83 -4.57 -0.50 -21.01
CA THR A 83 -3.69 -1.21 -21.94
C THR A 83 -2.69 -2.16 -21.28
N LEU A 84 -2.25 -1.88 -20.05
CA LEU A 84 -1.15 -2.62 -19.42
C LEU A 84 -1.49 -4.10 -19.24
N VAL A 85 -2.58 -4.41 -18.54
CA VAL A 85 -2.93 -5.80 -18.20
C VAL A 85 -3.33 -6.59 -19.45
N ARG A 86 -3.89 -5.91 -20.46
CA ARG A 86 -4.18 -6.50 -21.78
C ARG A 86 -2.90 -6.91 -22.51
N ALA A 87 -1.87 -6.06 -22.50
CA ALA A 87 -0.57 -6.40 -23.06
C ALA A 87 0.14 -7.51 -22.27
N LEU A 88 0.00 -7.51 -20.94
CA LEU A 88 0.54 -8.58 -20.10
C LEU A 88 -0.12 -9.93 -20.38
N GLU A 89 -1.43 -9.98 -20.62
CA GLU A 89 -2.13 -11.20 -21.03
C GLU A 89 -1.50 -11.78 -22.30
N LEU A 90 -1.30 -10.95 -23.33
CA LEU A 90 -0.67 -11.36 -24.58
C LEU A 90 0.78 -11.81 -24.36
N ALA A 91 1.57 -11.06 -23.58
CA ALA A 91 2.95 -11.42 -23.29
C ALA A 91 3.06 -12.80 -22.62
N PHE A 92 2.26 -13.04 -21.59
CA PHE A 92 2.24 -14.33 -20.87
C PHE A 92 1.67 -15.47 -21.73
N ALA A 93 0.64 -15.21 -22.55
CA ALA A 93 0.09 -16.19 -23.49
C ALA A 93 1.12 -16.63 -24.55
N HIS A 94 2.07 -15.75 -24.88
CA HIS A 94 3.14 -16.02 -25.85
C HIS A 94 4.49 -16.37 -25.22
N GLY A 95 4.50 -16.75 -23.94
CA GLY A 95 5.66 -17.39 -23.30
C GLY A 95 6.61 -16.44 -22.57
N ALA A 96 6.21 -15.20 -22.29
CA ALA A 96 6.94 -14.37 -21.32
C ALA A 96 6.91 -15.05 -19.94
N THR A 97 8.07 -15.17 -19.29
CA THR A 97 8.19 -15.73 -17.93
C THR A 97 8.50 -14.66 -16.89
N THR A 98 9.02 -13.52 -17.33
CA THR A 98 9.51 -12.43 -16.49
C THR A 98 9.14 -11.11 -17.17
N VAL A 99 8.29 -10.33 -16.53
CA VAL A 99 7.86 -9.03 -17.08
C VAL A 99 8.01 -7.94 -16.02
N TRP A 100 8.68 -6.86 -16.38
CA TRP A 100 8.67 -5.59 -15.65
C TRP A 100 7.48 -4.77 -16.12
N ALA A 101 6.42 -4.77 -15.33
CA ALA A 101 5.21 -4.02 -15.62
C ALA A 101 5.27 -2.65 -14.94
N THR A 102 5.09 -1.59 -15.72
CA THR A 102 5.08 -0.21 -15.24
C THR A 102 3.75 0.43 -15.57
N ARG A 103 2.97 0.73 -14.54
CA ARG A 103 1.75 1.51 -14.68
C ARG A 103 2.09 2.98 -14.91
N VAL A 104 1.47 3.58 -15.92
CA VAL A 104 1.47 5.02 -16.13
C VAL A 104 0.09 5.60 -15.95
N ALA A 105 0.05 6.84 -15.48
CA ALA A 105 -1.16 7.61 -15.29
C ALA A 105 -0.84 9.11 -15.35
N SER A 106 -1.85 9.93 -15.60
CA SER A 106 -1.77 11.38 -15.49
C SER A 106 -2.02 11.84 -14.05
N ALA A 107 -1.83 13.15 -13.80
CA ALA A 107 -2.12 13.76 -12.50
C ALA A 107 -3.61 13.70 -12.10
N ALA A 108 -4.50 13.25 -12.99
CA ALA A 108 -5.91 13.00 -12.68
C ALA A 108 -6.14 11.66 -11.96
N ALA A 109 -5.12 10.80 -11.84
CA ALA A 109 -5.20 9.58 -11.06
C ALA A 109 -5.58 9.91 -9.60
N ALA A 110 -6.59 9.23 -9.08
CA ALA A 110 -7.14 9.52 -7.76
C ALA A 110 -7.44 8.23 -6.98
N LYS A 111 -7.24 8.29 -5.66
CA LYS A 111 -7.65 7.24 -4.72
C LYS A 111 -9.12 7.43 -4.36
N ALA A 112 -9.89 6.34 -4.41
CA ALA A 112 -11.24 6.38 -3.88
C ALA A 112 -11.19 6.62 -2.36
N SER A 113 -12.03 7.51 -1.86
CA SER A 113 -12.10 7.83 -0.43
C SER A 113 -13.45 7.51 0.19
N TYR A 114 -13.46 7.40 1.51
CA TYR A 114 -14.67 7.34 2.31
C TYR A 114 -14.43 8.02 3.66
N LEU A 115 -15.20 9.07 3.94
CA LEU A 115 -15.17 9.78 5.21
C LEU A 115 -16.16 9.13 6.18
N VAL A 116 -15.64 8.58 7.26
CA VAL A 116 -16.43 8.03 8.36
C VAL A 116 -16.71 9.15 9.36
N SER A 117 -17.99 9.37 9.65
CA SER A 117 -18.42 10.34 10.66
C SER A 117 -18.61 9.69 12.04
N SER A 118 -18.51 10.48 13.10
CA SER A 118 -18.93 10.17 14.47
C SER A 118 -20.08 11.09 14.88
N ALA A 119 -20.46 11.06 16.17
CA ALA A 119 -21.52 11.91 16.72
C ALA A 119 -21.23 13.42 16.56
N SER A 120 -19.97 13.84 16.67
CA SER A 120 -19.57 15.24 16.65
C SER A 120 -19.00 15.74 15.32
N GLY A 121 -18.87 14.87 14.31
CA GLY A 121 -18.38 15.25 12.97
C GLY A 121 -17.47 14.21 12.34
N ASP A 122 -16.41 14.64 11.67
CA ASP A 122 -15.52 13.72 10.94
C ASP A 122 -14.63 12.93 11.90
N CYS A 123 -14.65 11.60 11.76
CA CYS A 123 -13.96 10.66 12.64
C CYS A 123 -12.67 10.15 12.00
N ILE A 124 -12.77 9.51 10.84
CA ILE A 124 -11.63 9.04 10.06
C ILE A 124 -11.85 9.18 8.56
N ALA A 125 -10.78 9.44 7.82
CA ALA A 125 -10.79 9.39 6.36
C ALA A 125 -10.13 8.07 5.91
N LEU A 126 -10.89 7.25 5.20
CA LEU A 126 -10.39 6.04 4.55
C LEU A 126 -10.07 6.35 3.10
N THR A 127 -8.95 5.82 2.61
CA THR A 127 -8.52 5.97 1.22
C THR A 127 -8.04 4.63 0.68
N ALA A 128 -8.36 4.30 -0.56
CA ALA A 128 -7.81 3.12 -1.22
C ALA A 128 -6.27 3.17 -1.23
N LYS A 129 -5.58 2.04 -1.16
CA LYS A 129 -4.10 2.04 -1.10
C LYS A 129 -3.44 2.67 -2.33
N THR A 130 -3.99 2.39 -3.50
CA THR A 130 -3.50 2.90 -4.79
C THR A 130 -4.62 3.61 -5.53
N GLU A 131 -4.23 4.57 -6.36
CA GLU A 131 -5.10 5.29 -7.26
C GLU A 131 -5.76 4.34 -8.26
N GLY A 132 -6.95 4.68 -8.72
CA GLY A 132 -7.65 3.91 -9.73
C GLY A 132 -9.11 3.63 -9.40
N SER A 133 -9.88 3.30 -10.43
CA SER A 133 -11.32 3.08 -10.37
C SER A 133 -11.68 1.83 -9.56
N TRP A 134 -10.74 0.90 -9.35
CA TRP A 134 -10.93 -0.28 -8.50
C TRP A 134 -11.42 0.07 -7.08
N GLY A 135 -10.99 1.22 -6.56
CA GLY A 135 -11.36 1.67 -5.23
C GLY A 135 -12.84 2.03 -5.11
N ASN A 136 -13.53 2.29 -6.23
CA ASN A 136 -14.96 2.60 -6.23
C ASN A 136 -15.83 1.37 -5.91
N ASP A 137 -15.28 0.16 -6.09
CA ASP A 137 -15.94 -1.09 -5.73
C ASP A 137 -15.78 -1.43 -4.23
N LEU A 138 -14.93 -0.68 -3.50
CA LEU A 138 -14.80 -0.80 -2.06
C LEU A 138 -16.08 -0.33 -1.37
N LYS A 139 -16.47 -1.12 -0.38
CA LYS A 139 -17.69 -0.95 0.37
C LYS A 139 -17.42 -1.04 1.85
N ILE A 140 -18.09 -0.21 2.64
CA ILE A 140 -17.97 -0.20 4.10
C ILE A 140 -19.34 -0.34 4.75
N ASN A 141 -19.38 -1.12 5.81
CA ASN A 141 -20.50 -1.20 6.75
C ASN A 141 -19.97 -1.07 8.18
N ILE A 142 -20.65 -0.28 8.99
CA ILE A 142 -20.35 -0.09 10.41
C ILE A 142 -21.60 -0.47 11.18
N PHE A 143 -21.52 -1.48 12.05
CA PHE A 143 -22.69 -1.93 12.80
C PHE A 143 -22.31 -2.43 14.20
N ASP A 144 -23.30 -2.90 14.96
CA ASP A 144 -23.08 -3.41 16.31
C ASP A 144 -22.03 -4.53 16.33
N ALA A 145 -21.08 -4.43 17.27
CA ALA A 145 -20.09 -5.47 17.46
C ALA A 145 -20.73 -6.75 18.04
N GLN A 146 -20.26 -7.89 17.55
CA GLN A 146 -20.66 -9.22 18.06
C GLN A 146 -19.63 -9.80 19.04
N ALA A 147 -18.45 -9.18 19.11
CA ALA A 147 -17.33 -9.57 19.96
C ALA A 147 -16.80 -8.33 20.68
N ASN A 148 -16.08 -8.57 21.78
CA ASN A 148 -15.41 -7.50 22.52
C ASN A 148 -14.23 -6.98 21.70
N ALA A 149 -14.04 -5.66 21.65
CA ALA A 149 -12.87 -5.05 21.06
C ALA A 149 -11.66 -5.17 22.00
N PHE A 150 -10.46 -5.19 21.43
CA PHE A 150 -9.21 -5.18 22.20
C PHE A 150 -8.41 -3.95 21.80
N VAL A 151 -8.23 -3.04 22.75
CA VAL A 151 -7.42 -1.84 22.57
C VAL A 151 -5.97 -2.21 22.83
N GLU A 152 -5.10 -1.91 21.87
CA GLU A 152 -3.67 -2.17 21.94
C GLU A 152 -2.89 -0.90 22.31
N ASP A 153 -2.04 -1.03 23.32
CA ASP A 153 -0.99 -0.08 23.69
C ASP A 153 -1.42 1.39 23.79
N GLU A 154 -2.56 1.65 24.45
CA GLU A 154 -3.00 3.00 24.77
C GLU A 154 -2.01 3.67 25.73
N VAL A 155 -1.47 4.82 25.34
CA VAL A 155 -0.43 5.52 26.08
C VAL A 155 -1.00 6.74 26.82
N HIS A 156 -0.70 6.82 28.12
CA HIS A 156 -1.02 7.95 28.97
C HIS A 156 0.23 8.48 29.68
N SER A 157 0.19 9.76 30.06
CA SER A 157 1.23 10.40 30.87
C SER A 157 0.66 11.00 32.14
N GLY A 158 1.51 11.04 33.17
CA GLY A 158 1.21 11.71 34.42
C GLY A 158 0.54 10.84 35.50
N PRO A 159 0.27 11.45 36.67
CA PRO A 159 -0.07 10.71 37.89
C PRO A 159 -1.54 10.25 37.95
N THR A 160 -2.41 10.84 37.14
CA THR A 160 -3.84 10.51 37.08
C THR A 160 -4.16 10.01 35.69
N VAL A 161 -4.37 8.70 35.59
CA VAL A 161 -4.64 8.03 34.32
C VAL A 161 -6.09 7.54 34.32
N THR A 162 -6.81 7.90 33.26
CA THR A 162 -8.13 7.38 32.95
C THR A 162 -8.06 6.86 31.53
N LEU A 163 -8.41 5.58 31.35
CA LEU A 163 -8.48 4.94 30.04
C LEU A 163 -9.53 5.67 29.18
N ALA A 164 -9.27 5.84 27.89
CA ALA A 164 -10.16 6.57 27.00
C ALA A 164 -11.52 5.88 26.83
N ASN A 165 -11.55 4.56 26.97
CA ASN A 165 -12.76 3.75 26.79
C ASN A 165 -13.20 3.14 28.13
N THR A 166 -14.51 2.98 28.28
CA THR A 166 -15.16 2.45 29.50
C THR A 166 -15.76 1.07 29.23
N GLU A 167 -16.48 0.50 30.21
CA GLU A 167 -17.06 -0.85 30.14
C GLU A 167 -16.01 -1.94 29.87
N ILE A 168 -14.93 -1.87 30.64
CA ILE A 168 -13.78 -2.77 30.51
C ILE A 168 -14.18 -4.18 30.93
N VAL A 169 -13.88 -5.16 30.09
CA VAL A 169 -14.15 -6.58 30.34
C VAL A 169 -12.97 -7.22 31.05
N LYS A 170 -13.23 -7.95 32.12
CA LYS A 170 -12.20 -8.72 32.83
C LYS A 170 -11.61 -9.78 31.91
N SER A 171 -10.30 -9.75 31.73
CA SER A 171 -9.61 -10.71 30.88
C SER A 171 -8.19 -10.95 31.34
N ALA A 172 -7.72 -12.18 31.14
CA ALA A 172 -6.32 -12.53 31.29
C ALA A 172 -5.43 -11.89 30.21
N ARG A 173 -6.01 -11.25 29.18
CA ARG A 173 -5.29 -10.49 28.14
C ARG A 173 -5.00 -9.05 28.55
N ASN A 174 -5.70 -8.49 29.54
CA ASN A 174 -5.52 -7.09 29.93
C ASN A 174 -4.12 -6.90 30.56
N ARG A 175 -3.42 -5.84 30.17
CA ARG A 175 -2.06 -5.52 30.59
C ARG A 175 -1.95 -4.02 30.85
N ILE A 176 -1.21 -3.67 31.91
CA ILE A 176 -0.82 -2.31 32.22
C ILE A 176 0.68 -2.33 32.48
N LEU A 177 1.41 -1.51 31.74
CA LEU A 177 2.85 -1.30 31.88
C LEU A 177 3.07 0.12 32.43
N LEU A 178 3.90 0.24 33.45
CA LEU A 178 4.35 1.53 33.97
C LEU A 178 5.83 1.71 33.61
N ALA A 179 6.13 2.72 32.81
CA ALA A 179 7.48 3.18 32.51
C ALA A 179 7.80 4.38 33.40
N THR A 180 8.73 4.19 34.33
CA THR A 180 9.17 5.24 35.25
C THR A 180 10.35 6.00 34.66
N ASP A 181 10.21 7.31 34.48
CA ASP A 181 11.23 8.17 33.86
C ASP A 181 12.50 8.23 34.71
N ALA A 182 12.34 8.35 36.04
CA ALA A 182 13.46 8.46 36.97
C ALA A 182 14.44 7.26 36.95
N ASP A 183 13.91 6.06 36.70
CA ASP A 183 14.71 4.81 36.68
C ASP A 183 14.95 4.28 35.26
N GLY A 184 14.22 4.79 34.25
CA GLY A 184 14.23 4.27 32.89
C GLY A 184 13.70 2.84 32.73
N LEU A 185 12.96 2.32 33.73
CA LEU A 185 12.48 0.94 33.77
C LEU A 185 11.00 0.85 33.44
N THR A 186 10.63 -0.13 32.61
CA THR A 186 9.23 -0.52 32.34
C THR A 186 8.86 -1.75 33.16
N ARG A 187 7.79 -1.66 33.95
CA ARG A 187 7.35 -2.73 34.85
C ARG A 187 5.90 -3.13 34.52
N PRO A 188 5.60 -4.43 34.35
CA PRO A 188 4.23 -4.89 34.26
C PRO A 188 3.57 -4.84 35.63
N MET A 189 2.39 -4.25 35.70
CA MET A 189 1.61 -4.14 36.93
C MET A 189 0.62 -5.31 37.03
N GLN A 190 0.39 -5.81 38.24
CA GLN A 190 -0.68 -6.78 38.48
C GLN A 190 -2.03 -6.04 38.50
N LEU A 191 -2.94 -6.44 37.61
CA LEU A 191 -4.28 -5.84 37.52
C LEU A 191 -5.20 -6.40 38.61
N LEU A 192 -5.90 -5.50 39.29
CA LEU A 192 -7.03 -5.75 40.16
C LEU A 192 -8.24 -4.95 39.61
N TYR A 193 -9.45 -5.42 39.85
CA TYR A 193 -10.66 -4.73 39.38
C TYR A 193 -11.46 -4.19 40.56
N ALA A 194 -11.91 -2.94 40.49
CA ALA A 194 -12.56 -2.26 41.61
C ALA A 194 -13.83 -2.97 42.13
N ASP A 195 -14.55 -3.67 41.24
CA ASP A 195 -15.76 -4.43 41.55
C ASP A 195 -15.49 -5.70 42.39
N ASP A 196 -14.25 -6.20 42.40
CA ASP A 196 -13.84 -7.31 43.29
C ASP A 196 -13.51 -6.83 44.71
N SER A 197 -13.75 -5.54 45.01
CA SER A 197 -13.39 -4.90 46.28
C SER A 197 -11.94 -5.19 46.69
N PRO A 198 -10.95 -5.00 45.78
CA PRO A 198 -9.56 -5.18 46.14
C PRO A 198 -9.24 -4.20 47.26
N GLY A 199 -8.51 -4.64 48.29
CA GLY A 199 -7.94 -3.71 49.26
C GLY A 199 -7.04 -2.68 48.57
N ALA A 200 -6.45 -1.77 49.35
CA ALA A 200 -5.53 -0.77 48.79
C ALA A 200 -4.41 -1.44 47.95
N PRO A 201 -4.15 -0.97 46.71
CA PRO A 201 -3.15 -1.58 45.85
C PRO A 201 -1.74 -1.46 46.46
N THR A 202 -0.95 -2.53 46.33
CA THR A 202 0.48 -2.49 46.66
C THR A 202 1.29 -1.85 45.53
N SER A 203 2.58 -1.57 45.76
CA SER A 203 3.45 -0.90 44.79
C SER A 203 3.63 -1.61 43.44
N ALA A 204 3.26 -2.89 43.31
CA ALA A 204 3.29 -3.65 42.06
C ALA A 204 1.89 -3.84 41.44
N GLN A 205 0.85 -3.22 42.01
CA GLN A 205 -0.55 -3.43 41.64
C GLN A 205 -1.20 -2.13 41.13
N VAL A 206 -2.17 -2.31 40.25
CA VAL A 206 -3.04 -1.25 39.75
C VAL A 206 -4.49 -1.73 39.82
N VAL A 207 -5.37 -0.91 40.38
CA VAL A 207 -6.82 -1.14 40.38
C VAL A 207 -7.42 -0.41 39.18
N VAL A 208 -8.18 -1.14 38.38
CA VAL A 208 -8.94 -0.63 37.24
C VAL A 208 -10.41 -0.50 37.64
N ASP A 209 -10.97 0.70 37.57
CA ASP A 209 -12.42 0.89 37.58
C ASP A 209 -12.96 0.64 36.17
N ARG A 210 -13.80 -0.38 36.04
CA ARG A 210 -14.32 -0.83 34.74
C ARG A 210 -15.35 0.13 34.14
N ASN A 211 -16.03 0.91 34.97
CA ASN A 211 -17.12 1.78 34.53
C ASN A 211 -16.60 3.18 34.20
N THR A 212 -15.57 3.63 34.91
CA THR A 212 -14.99 4.97 34.72
C THR A 212 -13.68 4.96 33.95
N GLY A 213 -13.03 3.80 33.81
CA GLY A 213 -11.70 3.68 33.22
C GLY A 213 -10.57 4.21 34.13
N ALA A 214 -10.88 4.64 35.36
CA ALA A 214 -9.90 5.22 36.25
C ALA A 214 -8.89 4.17 36.74
N LEU A 215 -7.60 4.50 36.68
CA LEU A 215 -6.52 3.68 37.19
C LEU A 215 -6.02 4.21 38.54
N THR A 216 -6.04 3.34 39.56
CA THR A 216 -5.47 3.65 40.88
C THR A 216 -4.22 2.81 41.11
N PHE A 217 -3.06 3.44 41.05
CA PHE A 217 -1.76 2.80 41.26
C PHE A 217 -1.42 2.71 42.74
N GLY A 218 -0.84 1.58 43.17
CA GLY A 218 -0.24 1.49 44.50
C GLY A 218 1.19 2.03 44.58
N ALA A 219 1.83 2.26 43.42
CA ALA A 219 3.08 2.99 43.30
C ALA A 219 2.82 4.48 43.06
N THR A 220 3.75 5.33 43.49
CA THR A 220 3.76 6.74 43.11
C THR A 220 4.11 6.86 41.62
N VAL A 221 3.21 7.46 40.84
CA VAL A 221 3.42 7.76 39.41
C VAL A 221 3.82 9.23 39.29
N GLY A 222 4.97 9.49 38.67
CA GLY A 222 5.48 10.83 38.40
C GLY A 222 4.78 11.50 37.22
N ALA A 223 4.94 12.82 37.10
CA ALA A 223 4.38 13.59 35.98
C ALA A 223 5.00 13.22 34.62
N ALA A 224 6.25 12.74 34.62
CA ALA A 224 6.98 12.32 33.42
C ALA A 224 6.85 10.81 33.14
N ASP A 225 6.23 10.04 34.04
CA ASP A 225 6.05 8.61 33.85
C ASP A 225 5.01 8.35 32.75
N THR A 226 5.21 7.25 32.03
CA THR A 226 4.33 6.81 30.95
C THR A 226 3.64 5.51 31.32
N VAL A 227 2.33 5.43 31.09
CA VAL A 227 1.54 4.23 31.29
C VAL A 227 1.07 3.72 29.94
N THR A 228 1.30 2.44 29.66
CA THR A 228 0.78 1.77 28.47
C THR A 228 -0.25 0.74 28.88
N ALA A 229 -1.46 0.83 28.33
CA ALA A 229 -2.58 -0.02 28.66
C ALA A 229 -3.09 -0.78 27.44
N SER A 230 -3.26 -2.08 27.57
CA SER A 230 -3.91 -2.92 26.55
C SER A 230 -5.05 -3.70 27.22
N TYR A 231 -6.29 -3.55 26.75
CA TYR A 231 -7.47 -4.04 27.47
C TYR A 231 -8.67 -4.35 26.56
N LEU A 232 -9.58 -5.20 27.04
CA LEU A 232 -10.84 -5.48 26.35
C LEU A 232 -11.96 -4.52 26.74
N VAL A 233 -12.72 -4.07 25.75
CA VAL A 233 -13.95 -3.27 25.91
C VAL A 233 -15.15 -4.11 25.49
N ALA A 234 -16.27 -3.94 26.18
CA ALA A 234 -17.48 -4.70 25.90
C ALA A 234 -18.01 -4.44 24.48
N ALA A 235 -18.58 -5.49 23.86
CA ALA A 235 -19.18 -5.39 22.52
C ALA A 235 -20.30 -4.33 22.42
N ALA A 236 -20.95 -3.98 23.52
CA ALA A 236 -21.99 -2.94 23.55
C ALA A 236 -21.46 -1.54 23.25
N ASP A 237 -20.20 -1.28 23.61
CA ASP A 237 -19.49 0.00 23.41
C ASP A 237 -18.41 -0.13 22.32
N SER A 238 -18.59 -1.10 21.41
CA SER A 238 -17.72 -1.34 20.27
C SER A 238 -18.55 -1.41 18.99
N VAL A 239 -17.93 -1.14 17.85
CA VAL A 239 -18.53 -1.31 16.54
C VAL A 239 -17.75 -2.31 15.70
N LYS A 240 -18.46 -3.11 14.92
CA LYS A 240 -17.89 -3.93 13.87
C LYS A 240 -17.85 -3.13 12.58
N VAL A 241 -16.66 -2.92 12.05
CA VAL A 241 -16.43 -2.32 10.74
C VAL A 241 -16.08 -3.42 9.75
N THR A 242 -16.85 -3.52 8.69
CA THR A 242 -16.64 -4.49 7.61
C THR A 242 -16.34 -3.74 6.33
N LEU A 243 -15.14 -3.96 5.79
CA LEU A 243 -14.75 -3.53 4.45
C LEU A 243 -14.95 -4.70 3.50
N LYS A 244 -15.47 -4.41 2.30
CA LYS A 244 -15.79 -5.42 1.30
C LYS A 244 -15.29 -5.00 -0.07
N LEU A 245 -14.66 -5.96 -0.76
CA LEU A 245 -14.27 -5.85 -2.16
C LEU A 245 -14.67 -7.14 -2.88
N GLY A 246 -15.71 -7.06 -3.72
CA GLY A 246 -16.29 -8.23 -4.37
C GLY A 246 -16.81 -9.26 -3.35
N ALA A 247 -16.17 -10.43 -3.29
CA ALA A 247 -16.52 -11.51 -2.37
C ALA A 247 -15.65 -11.57 -1.09
N GLN A 248 -14.59 -10.76 -1.02
CA GLN A 248 -13.67 -10.73 0.12
C GLN A 248 -14.11 -9.67 1.13
N GLU A 249 -13.83 -9.92 2.41
CA GLU A 249 -14.18 -9.02 3.51
C GLU A 249 -13.02 -8.89 4.51
N GLU A 250 -12.76 -7.66 4.97
CA GLU A 250 -11.91 -7.36 6.12
C GLU A 250 -12.80 -6.89 7.26
N VAL A 251 -12.63 -7.46 8.45
CA VAL A 251 -13.50 -7.20 9.60
C VAL A 251 -12.67 -6.72 10.78
N TYR A 252 -13.05 -5.57 11.31
CA TYR A 252 -12.43 -4.92 12.46
C TYR A 252 -13.47 -4.72 13.55
N THR A 253 -13.10 -4.91 14.81
CA THR A 253 -13.97 -4.64 15.96
C THR A 253 -13.28 -3.61 16.83
N VAL A 254 -13.82 -2.39 16.83
CA VAL A 254 -13.09 -1.20 17.26
C VAL A 254 -13.89 -0.40 18.27
N VAL A 255 -13.19 0.32 19.13
CA VAL A 255 -13.79 1.19 20.17
C VAL A 255 -13.84 2.65 19.76
N SER A 256 -13.02 3.05 18.78
CA SER A 256 -12.94 4.43 18.31
C SER A 256 -12.44 4.49 16.86
N GLY A 257 -12.53 5.66 16.24
CA GLY A 257 -11.89 5.90 14.94
C GLY A 257 -10.37 5.76 14.97
N ALA A 258 -9.71 6.17 16.06
CA ALA A 258 -8.26 6.09 16.22
C ALA A 258 -7.80 4.63 16.28
N ASP A 259 -8.54 3.80 17.04
CA ASP A 259 -8.35 2.36 17.11
C ASP A 259 -8.48 1.71 15.73
N LEU A 260 -9.55 2.05 15.00
CA LEU A 260 -9.74 1.60 13.62
C LEU A 260 -8.61 2.05 12.68
N ALA A 261 -8.09 3.26 12.86
CA ALA A 261 -7.00 3.75 12.01
C ALA A 261 -5.70 2.97 12.25
N ASN A 262 -5.41 2.60 13.50
CA ASN A 262 -4.27 1.76 13.86
C ASN A 262 -4.44 0.34 13.31
N ASP A 263 -5.61 -0.29 13.54
CA ASP A 263 -5.92 -1.63 13.03
C ASP A 263 -5.80 -1.72 11.51
N ILE A 264 -6.30 -0.71 10.80
CA ILE A 264 -6.20 -0.61 9.34
C ILE A 264 -4.74 -0.46 8.93
N LYS A 265 -3.97 0.42 9.58
CA LYS A 265 -2.57 0.64 9.23
C LYS A 265 -1.75 -0.66 9.30
N ASP A 266 -2.03 -1.51 10.28
CA ASP A 266 -1.25 -2.72 10.53
C ASP A 266 -1.76 -3.93 9.73
N ASN A 267 -3.07 -4.02 9.46
CA ASN A 267 -3.68 -5.25 8.93
C ASN A 267 -4.42 -5.11 7.59
N SER A 268 -4.82 -3.90 7.18
CA SER A 268 -5.60 -3.70 5.94
C SER A 268 -4.76 -3.98 4.71
N GLN A 269 -5.36 -4.66 3.73
CA GLN A 269 -4.80 -4.87 2.41
C GLN A 269 -5.30 -3.84 1.40
N TRP A 270 -6.44 -3.20 1.63
CA TRP A 270 -7.12 -2.39 0.60
C TRP A 270 -7.16 -0.90 0.89
N VAL A 271 -7.20 -0.50 2.15
CA VAL A 271 -7.35 0.91 2.53
C VAL A 271 -6.24 1.37 3.48
N ASN A 272 -5.94 2.66 3.42
CA ASN A 272 -5.23 3.41 4.45
C ASN A 272 -6.25 4.26 5.23
N ALA A 273 -5.98 4.50 6.50
CA ALA A 273 -6.80 5.34 7.36
C ALA A 273 -6.01 6.55 7.87
N GLN A 274 -6.68 7.70 7.90
CA GLN A 274 -6.18 8.92 8.51
C GLN A 274 -7.16 9.41 9.56
N ALA A 275 -6.71 9.48 10.82
CA ALA A 275 -7.47 10.04 11.91
C ALA A 275 -7.85 11.50 11.64
N GLN A 276 -9.11 11.85 11.91
CA GLN A 276 -9.63 13.22 11.84
C GLN A 276 -9.86 13.77 13.25
N ALA A 277 -10.47 14.96 13.34
CA ALA A 277 -10.66 15.70 14.59
C ALA A 277 -11.40 14.91 15.67
N ASN A 278 -12.35 14.05 15.29
CA ASN A 278 -13.18 13.27 16.23
C ASN A 278 -12.81 11.78 16.22
N SER A 279 -11.54 11.44 15.93
CA SER A 279 -11.07 10.06 15.88
C SER A 279 -11.16 9.33 17.22
N ALA A 280 -11.21 10.03 18.36
CA ALA A 280 -11.41 9.41 19.67
C ALA A 280 -12.86 8.94 19.91
N GLU A 281 -13.82 9.34 19.08
CA GLU A 281 -15.23 8.95 19.21
C GLU A 281 -15.54 7.63 18.48
N LEU A 282 -16.67 7.02 18.83
CA LEU A 282 -17.18 5.87 18.10
C LEU A 282 -17.64 6.26 16.69
N PRO A 283 -17.28 5.46 15.67
CA PRO A 283 -17.82 5.61 14.32
C PRO A 283 -19.35 5.48 14.28
N THR A 284 -19.98 6.31 13.46
CA THR A 284 -21.44 6.28 13.24
C THR A 284 -21.84 5.00 12.52
N LYS A 285 -22.89 4.36 13.02
CA LYS A 285 -23.42 3.12 12.46
C LYS A 285 -24.10 3.38 11.11
N SER A 286 -23.94 2.42 10.19
CA SER A 286 -24.74 2.30 8.98
C SER A 286 -26.20 2.02 9.33
N ALA A 287 -27.11 2.31 8.40
CA ALA A 287 -28.55 2.17 8.62
C ALA A 287 -28.98 0.71 8.91
N SER A 288 -28.26 -0.29 8.37
CA SER A 288 -28.46 -1.70 8.71
C SER A 288 -27.17 -2.52 8.56
N ALA A 289 -27.14 -3.72 9.14
CA ALA A 289 -26.00 -4.65 9.06
C ALA A 289 -25.70 -5.17 7.64
N THR A 290 -26.61 -4.98 6.68
CA THR A 290 -26.49 -5.46 5.30
C THR A 290 -26.33 -4.34 4.29
N GLU A 291 -26.41 -3.08 4.74
CA GLU A 291 -26.32 -1.91 3.88
C GLU A 291 -24.90 -1.39 3.87
N PHE A 292 -24.24 -1.54 2.73
CA PHE A 292 -22.88 -1.09 2.54
C PHE A 292 -22.86 0.22 1.75
N ALA A 293 -22.13 1.20 2.26
CA ALA A 293 -21.84 2.43 1.54
C ALA A 293 -20.63 2.22 0.63
N ALA A 294 -20.70 2.72 -0.60
CA ALA A 294 -19.60 2.63 -1.55
C ALA A 294 -18.64 3.82 -1.40
N PHE A 295 -17.35 3.55 -1.59
CA PHE A 295 -16.31 4.58 -1.68
C PHE A 295 -16.56 5.48 -2.89
N GLY A 296 -16.08 6.73 -2.80
CA GLY A 296 -16.15 7.67 -3.92
C GLY A 296 -17.55 8.19 -4.28
N THR A 297 -18.54 7.99 -3.39
CA THR A 297 -19.90 8.48 -3.57
C THR A 297 -20.19 9.70 -2.69
N GLY A 298 -21.16 10.53 -3.11
CA GLY A 298 -21.57 11.72 -2.36
C GLY A 298 -20.46 12.78 -2.31
N SER A 299 -20.06 13.18 -1.11
CA SER A 299 -18.96 14.12 -0.88
C SER A 299 -17.57 13.45 -0.92
N ASN A 300 -17.50 12.13 -1.08
CA ASN A 300 -16.23 11.42 -1.17
C ASN A 300 -15.65 11.48 -2.59
N THR A 301 -14.32 11.36 -2.68
CA THR A 301 -13.59 11.42 -3.95
C THR A 301 -13.65 10.06 -4.64
N PRO A 302 -14.16 9.96 -5.88
CA PRO A 302 -14.07 8.74 -6.65
C PRO A 302 -12.64 8.45 -7.08
N GLY A 303 -12.30 7.17 -7.12
CA GLY A 303 -11.05 6.68 -7.70
C GLY A 303 -11.06 6.84 -9.21
N ALA A 304 -9.92 7.25 -9.77
CA ALA A 304 -9.71 7.49 -11.19
C ALA A 304 -8.37 6.88 -11.65
N ASN A 305 -8.33 6.32 -12.86
CA ASN A 305 -7.14 5.60 -13.35
C ASN A 305 -6.06 6.55 -13.86
N GLY A 306 -6.44 7.73 -14.35
CA GLY A 306 -5.51 8.67 -14.97
C GLY A 306 -5.04 8.21 -16.35
N GLU A 307 -5.87 7.44 -17.04
CA GLU A 307 -5.63 6.88 -18.37
C GLU A 307 -5.50 7.96 -19.45
N ILE A 308 -6.29 9.04 -19.33
CA ILE A 308 -6.25 10.18 -20.24
C ILE A 308 -4.94 10.95 -20.05
N ASN A 309 -4.22 11.18 -21.16
CA ASN A 309 -2.94 11.89 -21.20
C ASN A 309 -1.89 11.30 -20.24
N ALA A 310 -1.89 9.98 -20.01
CA ALA A 310 -0.86 9.31 -19.24
C ALA A 310 0.52 9.51 -19.88
N ASP A 311 1.52 9.84 -19.08
CA ASP A 311 2.88 10.09 -19.57
C ASP A 311 3.67 8.79 -19.70
N TYR A 312 3.67 8.22 -20.90
CA TYR A 312 4.41 7.00 -21.23
C TYR A 312 5.93 7.20 -21.15
N LYS A 313 6.43 8.42 -21.38
CA LYS A 313 7.86 8.71 -21.32
C LYS A 313 8.39 8.50 -19.90
N ILE A 314 7.64 8.95 -18.89
CA ILE A 314 8.02 8.72 -17.49
C ILE A 314 8.05 7.22 -17.16
N GLY A 315 7.10 6.44 -17.66
CA GLY A 315 7.09 4.98 -17.48
C GLY A 315 8.28 4.30 -18.16
N LEU A 316 8.68 4.75 -19.34
CA LEU A 316 9.87 4.30 -20.04
C LEU A 316 11.15 4.67 -19.26
N ASP A 317 11.25 5.91 -18.79
CA ASP A 317 12.41 6.37 -18.01
C ASP A 317 12.57 5.55 -16.71
N ALA A 318 11.46 5.17 -16.06
CA ALA A 318 11.50 4.29 -14.89
C ALA A 318 12.09 2.90 -15.21
N LEU A 319 11.85 2.38 -16.41
CA LEU A 319 12.43 1.10 -16.85
C LEU A 319 13.92 1.19 -17.16
N LEU A 320 14.56 2.36 -17.27
CA LEU A 320 15.99 2.47 -17.61
C LEU A 320 16.91 1.74 -16.61
N ASN A 321 16.48 1.65 -15.35
CA ASN A 321 17.24 0.93 -14.32
C ASN A 321 16.96 -0.57 -14.27
N GLU A 322 15.98 -1.06 -15.02
CA GLU A 322 15.55 -2.46 -14.96
C GLU A 322 16.17 -3.34 -16.07
N ASP A 323 16.37 -4.62 -15.74
CA ASP A 323 16.84 -5.66 -16.66
C ASP A 323 15.72 -6.10 -17.61
N ALA A 324 15.29 -5.22 -18.50
CA ALA A 324 14.33 -5.49 -19.57
C ALA A 324 14.99 -5.36 -20.94
N HIS A 325 14.77 -6.35 -21.81
CA HIS A 325 15.37 -6.42 -23.15
C HIS A 325 14.38 -6.05 -24.25
N ILE A 326 13.11 -6.45 -24.11
CA ILE A 326 12.04 -6.12 -25.05
C ILE A 326 11.14 -5.11 -24.35
N ILE A 327 11.03 -3.90 -24.89
CA ILE A 327 10.21 -2.83 -24.31
C ILE A 327 8.96 -2.64 -25.15
N VAL A 328 7.81 -2.70 -24.50
CA VAL A 328 6.50 -2.54 -25.14
C VAL A 328 5.80 -1.32 -24.55
N ALA A 329 5.47 -0.35 -25.40
CA ALA A 329 4.55 0.73 -25.05
C ALA A 329 3.12 0.30 -25.38
N ALA A 330 2.43 -0.27 -24.39
CA ALA A 330 1.11 -0.88 -24.58
C ALA A 330 0.08 0.18 -24.98
N GLY A 331 -0.62 -0.07 -26.09
CA GLY A 331 -1.64 0.84 -26.62
C GLY A 331 -1.10 2.04 -27.40
N GLN A 332 0.22 2.18 -27.54
CA GLN A 332 0.82 3.18 -28.41
C GLN A 332 1.01 2.61 -29.82
N ASP A 333 0.88 3.49 -30.81
CA ASP A 333 1.10 3.17 -32.22
C ASP A 333 2.44 3.72 -32.72
N ASP A 334 2.64 3.68 -34.04
CA ASP A 334 3.85 4.12 -34.71
C ASP A 334 4.15 5.62 -34.53
N SER A 335 3.16 6.44 -34.17
CA SER A 335 3.40 7.86 -33.87
C SER A 335 4.25 8.07 -32.61
N PHE A 336 4.30 7.07 -31.72
CA PHE A 336 5.14 7.06 -30.52
C PHE A 336 6.54 6.46 -30.77
N GLY A 337 6.88 6.17 -32.02
CA GLY A 337 8.13 5.51 -32.36
C GLY A 337 9.36 6.35 -32.07
N ASP A 338 9.31 7.68 -32.23
CA ASP A 338 10.41 8.59 -31.93
C ASP A 338 10.73 8.58 -30.42
N GLU A 339 9.71 8.55 -29.56
CA GLU A 339 9.89 8.44 -28.10
C GLU A 339 10.46 7.08 -27.69
N MET A 340 10.04 6.00 -28.36
CA MET A 340 10.57 4.65 -28.12
C MET A 340 12.04 4.53 -28.56
N ASP A 341 12.40 5.07 -29.73
CA ASP A 341 13.80 5.11 -30.19
C ASP A 341 14.66 5.93 -29.22
N ALA A 342 14.20 7.13 -28.84
CA ALA A 342 14.89 7.95 -27.86
C ALA A 342 15.14 7.21 -26.54
N HIS A 343 14.18 6.42 -26.07
CA HIS A 343 14.35 5.57 -24.89
C HIS A 343 15.41 4.48 -25.10
N CYS A 344 15.38 3.76 -26.23
CA CYS A 344 16.39 2.76 -26.56
C CYS A 344 17.80 3.36 -26.66
N GLN A 345 17.95 4.55 -27.25
CA GLN A 345 19.22 5.26 -27.32
C GLN A 345 19.75 5.66 -25.94
N VAL A 346 18.88 6.17 -25.05
CA VAL A 346 19.26 6.49 -23.68
C VAL A 346 19.68 5.22 -22.92
N ALA A 347 18.96 4.12 -23.09
CA ALA A 347 19.31 2.85 -22.46
C ALA A 347 20.68 2.31 -22.93
N SER A 348 21.03 2.50 -24.21
CA SER A 348 22.32 2.09 -24.78
C SER A 348 23.48 3.02 -24.36
N SER A 349 23.19 4.20 -23.79
CA SER A 349 24.23 5.12 -23.33
C SER A 349 25.15 4.52 -22.27
N ASP A 350 26.36 5.08 -22.13
CA ASP A 350 27.37 4.64 -21.16
C ASP A 350 26.89 4.63 -19.70
N ALA A 351 25.83 5.38 -19.39
CA ALA A 351 25.23 5.46 -18.07
C ALA A 351 24.46 4.19 -17.70
N TYR A 352 23.75 3.58 -18.66
CA TYR A 352 22.88 2.44 -18.42
C TYR A 352 23.42 1.14 -19.04
N ARG A 353 24.06 1.23 -20.22
CA ARG A 353 24.72 0.11 -20.92
C ARG A 353 23.78 -1.07 -21.17
N ARG A 354 22.53 -0.78 -21.55
CA ARG A 354 21.47 -1.76 -21.80
C ARG A 354 21.11 -1.75 -23.28
N GLU A 355 21.17 -2.93 -23.90
CA GLU A 355 20.64 -3.14 -25.24
C GLU A 355 19.14 -3.44 -25.18
N ARG A 356 18.35 -2.73 -25.98
CA ARG A 356 16.88 -2.82 -25.95
C ARG A 356 16.27 -2.93 -27.33
N ILE A 357 15.23 -3.74 -27.44
CA ILE A 357 14.35 -3.83 -28.60
C ILE A 357 13.06 -3.09 -28.25
N GLY A 358 12.83 -1.94 -28.85
CA GLY A 358 11.57 -1.20 -28.75
C GLY A 358 10.49 -1.82 -29.63
N VAL A 359 9.29 -1.97 -29.08
CA VAL A 359 8.11 -2.50 -29.78
C VAL A 359 6.95 -1.53 -29.58
N VAL A 360 6.46 -1.01 -30.71
CA VAL A 360 5.25 -0.18 -30.79
C VAL A 360 4.22 -0.87 -31.67
N GLY A 361 2.94 -0.55 -31.45
CA GLY A 361 1.86 -1.04 -32.29
C GLY A 361 1.84 -0.32 -33.65
N SER A 362 0.93 -0.77 -34.51
CA SER A 362 0.54 -0.02 -35.70
C SER A 362 -0.75 0.75 -35.45
N ALA A 363 -0.92 1.90 -36.09
CA ALA A 363 -2.18 2.63 -36.06
C ALA A 363 -3.38 1.73 -36.44
N LEU A 364 -4.52 1.97 -35.79
CA LEU A 364 -5.74 1.21 -36.05
C LEU A 364 -6.18 1.40 -37.51
N GLY A 365 -6.39 0.28 -38.22
CA GLY A 365 -6.79 0.32 -39.63
C GLY A 365 -5.64 0.61 -40.61
N ALA A 366 -4.38 0.60 -40.15
CA ALA A 366 -3.22 0.74 -41.02
C ALA A 366 -3.21 -0.31 -42.15
N THR A 367 -3.02 0.17 -43.37
CA THR A 367 -2.85 -0.66 -44.56
C THR A 367 -1.44 -1.27 -44.59
N LEU A 368 -1.27 -2.35 -45.35
CA LEU A 368 0.04 -2.99 -45.53
C LEU A 368 1.09 -2.02 -46.10
N ASP A 369 0.67 -1.07 -46.96
CA ASP A 369 1.57 -0.08 -47.53
C ASP A 369 1.99 0.98 -46.51
N GLN A 370 1.10 1.36 -45.59
CA GLN A 370 1.46 2.19 -44.44
C GLN A 370 2.49 1.46 -43.57
N LEU A 371 2.21 0.21 -43.16
CA LEU A 371 3.14 -0.59 -42.35
C LEU A 371 4.53 -0.73 -42.98
N ARG A 372 4.61 -0.86 -44.31
CA ARG A 372 5.90 -0.97 -45.03
C ARG A 372 6.60 0.37 -45.22
N GLY A 373 5.84 1.46 -45.22
CA GLY A 373 6.35 2.82 -45.37
C GLY A 373 6.80 3.48 -44.06
N HIS A 374 6.58 2.82 -42.92
CA HIS A 374 7.07 3.30 -41.62
C HIS A 374 8.61 3.22 -41.59
N ASN A 375 9.26 4.39 -41.56
CA ASN A 375 10.68 4.51 -41.31
C ASN A 375 10.87 4.92 -39.85
N LEU A 376 10.61 3.99 -38.93
CA LEU A 376 11.11 4.12 -37.56
C LEU A 376 12.61 3.81 -37.64
N ALA A 377 13.43 4.82 -37.36
CA ALA A 377 14.88 4.77 -37.52
C ALA A 377 15.55 3.98 -36.39
#